data_AF-A0A5E4LJM6-F1
#
_entry.id   AF-A0A5E4LJM6-F1
#
_cell.length_a   1.000
_cell.length_b   1.000
_cell.length_c   1.000
_cell.angle_alpha   90.00
_cell.angle_beta   90.00
_cell.angle_gamma   90.00
#
_symmetry.space_group_name_H-M   'P 1'
#
loop_
_entity.id
_entity.type
_entity.pdbx_description
1 polymer ?
#
loop_
_entity_poly.entity_id
_entity_poly.type
_entity_poly.pdbx_seq_one_letter_code
_entity_poly.pdbx_strand_id
1 'polypeptide(L)'
;MAGREILRVYCIRNSGYDLRMLQKQIELAVRHARDSDSLRAASPPIAILANESTLHYRFGITQEKVLEAVARMQKSLPQGVWIAVAFNIFQKSAPRREAEHANMGYIFTRDGLDFKPQRTYTNMDSDLLDRYTLTPAKHEIAWLNRGAQMQNAREPYPALLMPDGHSIEYRICADVDKRPLAEDKKAITLVSADQLSNMAAISSLADLRKGLIVNDLASKGLIVETIGKSTVCRLDRSMSLASIRESS
;
A
#
# COMPACT_ATOMS: atom_id res chain seq x y z
N MET A 1 -25.49 -18.17 3.55
CA MET A 1 -25.24 -17.25 4.68
C MET A 1 -24.10 -16.32 4.30
N ALA A 2 -24.15 -15.03 4.64
CA ALA A 2 -23.06 -14.11 4.33
C ALA A 2 -21.93 -14.30 5.37
N GLY A 3 -20.70 -14.58 4.89
CA GLY A 3 -19.54 -14.80 5.76
C GLY A 3 -19.18 -13.60 6.63
N ARG A 4 -18.48 -13.88 7.76
CA ARG A 4 -17.98 -12.88 8.71
C ARG A 4 -17.00 -11.94 8.03
N GLU A 5 -17.14 -10.64 8.22
CA GLU A 5 -16.19 -9.62 7.74
C GLU A 5 -14.94 -9.63 8.63
N ILE A 6 -13.77 -9.77 8.00
CA ILE A 6 -12.44 -9.84 8.67
C ILE A 6 -11.78 -8.47 8.68
N LEU A 7 -11.84 -7.76 7.55
CA LEU A 7 -11.19 -6.47 7.37
C LEU A 7 -12.06 -5.60 6.47
N ARG A 8 -12.25 -4.34 6.87
CA ARG A 8 -12.85 -3.31 6.03
C ARG A 8 -11.76 -2.39 5.51
N VAL A 9 -11.78 -2.06 4.21
CA VAL A 9 -10.72 -1.25 3.58
C VAL A 9 -11.31 -0.03 2.90
N TYR A 10 -10.84 1.15 3.32
CA TYR A 10 -11.14 2.43 2.71
C TYR A 10 -10.02 2.83 1.76
N CYS A 11 -10.33 2.92 0.47
CA CYS A 11 -9.35 3.23 -0.55
C CYS A 11 -9.41 4.71 -0.92
N ILE A 12 -8.29 5.43 -0.78
CA ILE A 12 -8.12 6.81 -1.23
C ILE A 12 -7.69 6.79 -2.69
N ARG A 13 -8.54 7.30 -3.58
CA ARG A 13 -8.34 7.18 -5.04
C ARG A 13 -7.81 8.44 -5.70
N ASN A 14 -7.90 9.58 -5.05
CA ASN A 14 -7.38 10.81 -5.61
C ASN A 14 -5.84 10.82 -5.55
N SER A 15 -5.23 11.49 -6.53
CA SER A 15 -3.82 11.82 -6.57
C SER A 15 -3.63 13.33 -6.40
N GLY A 16 -2.38 13.78 -6.30
CA GLY A 16 -2.08 15.20 -6.24
C GLY A 16 -2.18 15.83 -4.85
N TYR A 17 -2.16 15.03 -3.79
CA TYR A 17 -2.12 15.56 -2.42
C TYR A 17 -0.72 16.02 -2.02
N ASP A 18 -0.64 17.01 -1.14
CA ASP A 18 0.52 17.16 -0.26
C ASP A 18 0.36 16.29 0.99
N LEU A 19 1.39 16.20 1.83
CA LEU A 19 1.34 15.40 3.06
C LEU A 19 0.21 15.80 4.02
N ARG A 20 -0.08 17.10 4.16
CA ARG A 20 -1.12 17.58 5.08
C ARG A 20 -2.50 17.26 4.54
N MET A 21 -2.70 17.38 3.22
CA MET A 21 -3.93 16.98 2.55
C MET A 21 -4.16 15.48 2.69
N LEU A 22 -3.14 14.65 2.46
CA LEU A 22 -3.21 13.20 2.65
C LEU A 22 -3.56 12.86 4.10
N GLN A 23 -2.90 13.48 5.08
CA GLN A 23 -3.24 13.31 6.49
C GLN A 23 -4.72 13.64 6.76
N LYS A 24 -5.23 14.76 6.24
CA LYS A 24 -6.65 15.12 6.39
C LYS A 24 -7.60 14.11 5.76
N GLN A 25 -7.24 13.53 4.59
CA GLN A 25 -8.04 12.49 3.94
C GLN A 25 -8.04 11.19 4.75
N ILE A 26 -6.90 10.80 5.31
CA ILE A 26 -6.81 9.66 6.24
C ILE A 26 -7.69 9.91 7.47
N GLU A 27 -7.59 11.08 8.11
CA GLU A 27 -8.40 11.45 9.27
C GLU A 27 -9.91 11.47 8.95
N LEU A 28 -10.29 11.87 7.73
CA LEU A 28 -11.67 11.83 7.26
C LEU A 28 -12.14 10.38 7.04
N ALA A 29 -11.30 9.53 6.44
CA ALA A 29 -11.59 8.12 6.25
C ALA A 29 -11.75 7.38 7.60
N VAL A 30 -10.89 7.67 8.58
CA VAL A 30 -11.03 7.15 9.94
C VAL A 30 -12.35 7.59 10.58
N ARG A 31 -12.71 8.88 10.46
CA ARG A 31 -13.99 9.39 10.98
C ARG A 31 -15.18 8.69 10.35
N HIS A 32 -15.23 8.61 9.02
CA HIS A 32 -16.29 7.89 8.31
C HIS A 32 -16.39 6.42 8.74
N ALA A 33 -15.24 5.75 8.93
CA ALA A 33 -15.23 4.39 9.41
C ALA A 33 -15.86 4.26 10.80
N ARG A 34 -15.48 5.14 11.73
CA ARG A 34 -16.04 5.16 13.10
C ARG A 34 -17.52 5.50 13.14
N ASP A 35 -17.97 6.47 12.36
CA ASP A 35 -19.39 6.86 12.33
C ASP A 35 -20.25 5.70 11.80
N SER A 36 -19.76 4.99 10.78
CA SER A 36 -20.42 3.79 10.26
C SER A 36 -20.44 2.62 11.27
N ASP A 37 -19.42 2.56 12.13
CA ASP A 37 -19.21 1.47 13.10
C ASP A 37 -19.83 1.73 14.48
N SER A 38 -20.09 2.99 14.84
CA SER A 38 -20.83 3.37 16.05
C SER A 38 -22.24 2.76 16.11
N LEU A 39 -22.70 2.20 14.99
CA LEU A 39 -23.97 1.49 14.82
C LEU A 39 -23.86 -0.04 14.97
N ARG A 40 -22.68 -0.63 15.21
CA ARG A 40 -22.50 -2.11 15.31
C ARG A 40 -21.56 -2.51 16.46
N ALA A 41 -22.02 -3.41 17.33
CA ALA A 41 -21.33 -3.83 18.56
C ALA A 41 -20.07 -4.70 18.38
N ALA A 42 -19.67 -5.03 17.14
CA ALA A 42 -18.50 -5.85 16.84
C ALA A 42 -17.93 -5.48 15.46
N SER A 43 -17.48 -4.25 15.32
CA SER A 43 -16.98 -3.74 14.04
C SER A 43 -15.61 -4.34 13.71
N PRO A 44 -15.39 -4.79 12.46
CA PRO A 44 -14.12 -5.38 12.08
C PRO A 44 -13.02 -4.32 12.07
N PRO A 45 -11.75 -4.76 12.17
CA PRO A 45 -10.59 -3.94 11.87
C PRO A 45 -10.74 -3.15 10.56
N ILE A 46 -10.15 -1.94 10.55
CA ILE A 46 -10.20 -1.03 9.40
C ILE A 46 -8.79 -0.88 8.84
N ALA A 47 -8.64 -1.00 7.53
CA ALA A 47 -7.48 -0.51 6.80
C ALA A 47 -7.84 0.70 5.93
N ILE A 48 -6.89 1.60 5.76
CA ILE A 48 -6.95 2.68 4.77
C ILE A 48 -5.82 2.43 3.78
N LEU A 49 -6.16 2.36 2.51
CA LEU A 49 -5.24 2.06 1.42
C LEU A 49 -5.19 3.25 0.47
N ALA A 50 -4.05 3.93 0.40
CA ALA A 50 -3.82 4.95 -0.63
C ALA A 50 -3.52 4.29 -1.98
N ASN A 51 -3.53 5.03 -3.08
CA ASN A 51 -2.92 4.55 -4.33
C ASN A 51 -1.43 4.93 -4.36
N GLU A 52 -0.67 4.36 -5.28
CA GLU A 52 0.79 4.57 -5.37
C GLU A 52 1.15 6.03 -5.65
N SER A 53 0.27 6.72 -6.36
CA SER A 53 0.45 8.06 -6.92
C SER A 53 -0.25 9.16 -6.11
N THR A 54 -0.61 8.86 -4.87
CA THR A 54 -1.49 9.73 -4.06
C THR A 54 -0.90 11.14 -3.86
N LEU A 55 0.43 11.29 -3.88
CA LEU A 55 1.10 12.57 -3.67
C LEU A 55 1.50 13.29 -4.97
N HIS A 56 1.30 14.62 -4.99
CA HIS A 56 1.68 15.50 -6.10
C HIS A 56 3.20 15.66 -6.24
N TYR A 57 3.90 15.78 -5.11
CA TYR A 57 5.33 16.06 -5.07
C TYR A 57 6.10 14.75 -5.11
N ARG A 58 6.18 14.15 -6.30
CA ARG A 58 6.69 12.79 -6.45
C ARG A 58 8.18 12.64 -6.09
N PHE A 59 8.99 13.69 -5.93
CA PHE A 59 10.41 13.51 -5.52
C PHE A 59 11.03 14.65 -4.68
N GLY A 60 10.22 15.39 -3.92
CA GLY A 60 10.70 16.52 -3.11
C GLY A 60 10.80 16.25 -1.61
N ILE A 61 10.47 15.03 -1.16
CA ILE A 61 10.35 14.72 0.25
C ILE A 61 11.39 13.69 0.70
N THR A 62 12.02 13.94 1.84
CA THR A 62 12.97 13.00 2.44
C THR A 62 12.25 12.00 3.33
N GLN A 63 12.89 10.85 3.55
CA GLN A 63 12.35 9.82 4.45
C GLN A 63 12.02 10.38 5.84
N GLU A 64 12.86 11.27 6.38
CA GLU A 64 12.66 11.85 7.71
C GLU A 64 11.36 12.65 7.79
N LYS A 65 11.02 13.43 6.75
CA LYS A 65 9.77 14.18 6.69
C LYS A 65 8.55 13.26 6.63
N VAL A 66 8.66 12.14 5.92
CA VAL A 66 7.60 11.11 5.87
C VAL A 66 7.43 10.48 7.25
N LEU A 67 8.51 10.05 7.90
CA LEU A 67 8.48 9.45 9.22
C LEU A 67 7.92 10.40 10.28
N GLU A 68 8.25 11.70 10.21
CA GLU A 68 7.67 12.72 11.10
C GLU A 68 6.16 12.87 10.90
N ALA A 69 5.69 12.83 9.64
CA ALA A 69 4.26 12.86 9.33
C ALA A 69 3.56 11.58 9.81
N VAL A 70 4.16 10.41 9.61
CA VAL A 70 3.66 9.13 10.11
C VAL A 70 3.55 9.16 11.63
N ALA A 71 4.60 9.58 12.34
CA ALA A 71 4.58 9.66 13.80
C ALA A 71 3.48 10.60 14.33
N ARG A 72 3.17 11.70 13.62
CA ARG A 72 2.02 12.55 13.95
C ARG A 72 0.69 11.83 13.74
N MET A 73 0.54 11.12 12.63
CA MET A 73 -0.67 10.34 12.34
C MET A 73 -0.87 9.23 13.37
N GLN A 74 0.18 8.48 13.73
CA GLN A 74 0.12 7.41 14.72
C GLN A 74 -0.46 7.88 16.06
N LYS A 75 -0.12 9.10 16.52
CA LYS A 75 -0.63 9.66 17.78
C LYS A 75 -2.15 9.88 17.79
N SER A 76 -2.77 10.12 16.63
CA SER A 76 -4.21 10.36 16.51
C SER A 76 -4.99 9.14 16.02
N LEU A 77 -4.30 8.06 15.61
CA LEU A 77 -4.95 6.85 15.12
C LEU A 77 -5.64 6.09 16.27
N PRO A 78 -6.91 5.70 16.10
CA PRO A 78 -7.57 4.75 16.99
C PRO A 78 -6.86 3.38 16.97
N GLN A 79 -7.09 2.60 18.03
CA GLN A 79 -6.77 1.17 18.00
C GLN A 79 -7.58 0.47 16.90
N GLY A 80 -6.98 -0.53 16.25
CA GLY A 80 -7.65 -1.31 15.20
C GLY A 80 -7.72 -0.62 13.83
N VAL A 81 -6.88 0.39 13.58
CA VAL A 81 -6.74 1.03 12.27
C VAL A 81 -5.35 0.80 11.69
N TRP A 82 -5.30 0.31 10.45
CA TRP A 82 -4.09 0.16 9.64
C TRP A 82 -4.10 1.18 8.51
N ILE A 83 -2.95 1.78 8.24
CA ILE A 83 -2.76 2.66 7.09
C ILE A 83 -1.68 2.05 6.21
N ALA A 84 -1.96 1.93 4.91
CA ALA A 84 -1.05 1.46 3.89
C ALA A 84 -0.93 2.52 2.80
N VAL A 85 0.29 3.00 2.56
CA VAL A 85 0.55 4.12 1.64
C VAL A 85 1.96 4.07 1.06
N ALA A 86 2.09 4.44 -0.21
CA ALA A 86 3.37 4.58 -0.89
C ALA A 86 3.81 6.04 -0.90
N PHE A 87 5.10 6.27 -0.73
CA PHE A 87 5.73 7.58 -0.90
C PHE A 87 6.95 7.42 -1.79
N ASN A 88 7.00 8.20 -2.86
CA ASN A 88 8.24 8.41 -3.57
C ASN A 88 9.13 9.38 -2.77
N ILE A 89 10.27 8.90 -2.30
CA ILE A 89 11.16 9.63 -1.40
C ILE A 89 12.54 9.86 -2.02
N PHE A 90 13.18 10.90 -1.52
CA PHE A 90 14.59 11.20 -1.70
C PHE A 90 15.36 10.65 -0.50
N GLN A 91 16.18 9.63 -0.71
CA GLN A 91 17.05 9.07 0.31
C GLN A 91 18.46 9.59 0.09
N LYS A 92 19.03 10.30 1.06
CA LYS A 92 20.46 10.64 1.01
C LYS A 92 21.24 9.38 1.35
N SER A 93 21.90 8.75 0.39
CA SER A 93 22.89 7.74 0.70
C SER A 93 24.15 8.44 1.24
N ALA A 94 24.85 7.82 2.20
CA ALA A 94 26.19 8.22 2.60
C ALA A 94 27.11 7.01 2.35
N PRO A 95 28.35 7.18 1.84
CA PRO A 95 29.17 8.39 1.80
C PRO A 95 29.10 9.18 0.48
N ARG A 96 28.39 8.68 -0.54
CA ARG A 96 28.25 9.39 -1.82
C ARG A 96 27.10 10.37 -1.70
N ARG A 97 27.31 11.65 -2.01
CA ARG A 97 26.25 12.69 -2.10
C ARG A 97 25.21 12.40 -3.20
N GLU A 98 25.06 11.15 -3.62
CA GLU A 98 24.10 10.70 -4.60
C GLU A 98 22.80 10.40 -3.85
N ALA A 99 21.76 11.12 -4.23
CA ALA A 99 20.42 10.90 -3.76
C ALA A 99 19.86 9.63 -4.40
N GLU A 100 19.49 8.65 -3.60
CA GLU A 100 18.77 7.50 -4.10
C GLU A 100 17.28 7.79 -4.06
N HIS A 101 16.61 7.62 -5.19
CA HIS A 101 15.16 7.74 -5.27
C HIS A 101 14.56 6.36 -5.03
N ALA A 102 13.54 6.31 -4.21
CA ALA A 102 12.84 5.06 -3.92
C ALA A 102 11.35 5.33 -3.77
N ASN A 103 10.54 4.50 -4.40
CA ASN A 103 9.15 4.36 -4.01
C ASN A 103 9.11 3.46 -2.77
N MET A 104 8.72 4.03 -1.64
CA MET A 104 8.73 3.37 -0.33
C MET A 104 7.31 3.07 0.11
N GLY A 105 7.07 1.82 0.47
CA GLY A 105 5.81 1.40 1.03
C GLY A 105 5.84 1.46 2.55
N TYR A 106 4.85 2.10 3.16
CA TYR A 106 4.68 2.21 4.60
C TYR A 106 3.36 1.56 5.00
N ILE A 107 3.43 0.71 6.02
CA ILE A 107 2.26 0.23 6.74
C ILE A 107 2.40 0.58 8.22
N PHE A 108 1.36 1.19 8.80
CA PHE A 108 1.41 1.59 10.20
C PHE A 108 0.05 1.54 10.90
N THR A 109 0.10 1.34 12.20
CA THR A 109 -1.00 1.46 13.15
C THR A 109 -0.63 2.52 14.19
N ARG A 110 -1.45 2.71 15.22
CA ARG A 110 -1.10 3.56 16.37
C ARG A 110 0.25 3.19 16.99
N ASP A 111 0.54 1.90 17.11
CA ASP A 111 1.68 1.39 17.91
C ASP A 111 2.73 0.64 17.07
N GLY A 112 2.47 0.42 15.78
CA GLY A 112 3.37 -0.31 14.87
C GLY A 112 3.64 0.45 13.58
N LEU A 113 4.85 0.30 13.05
CA LEU A 113 5.28 0.83 11.76
C LEU A 113 6.25 -0.16 11.12
N ASP A 114 6.00 -0.50 9.87
CA ASP A 114 6.94 -1.22 9.01
C ASP A 114 6.97 -0.53 7.64
N PHE A 115 8.14 -0.50 7.00
CA PHE A 115 8.30 0.13 5.70
C PHE A 115 9.47 -0.45 4.92
N LYS A 116 9.31 -0.58 3.61
CA LYS A 116 10.34 -1.09 2.70
C LYS A 116 10.27 -0.42 1.32
N PRO A 117 11.40 -0.34 0.60
CA PRO A 117 11.39 0.09 -0.78
C PRO A 117 10.66 -0.93 -1.66
N GLN A 118 9.99 -0.42 -2.69
CA GLN A 118 9.51 -1.20 -3.81
C GLN A 118 10.69 -1.92 -4.46
N ARG A 119 10.49 -3.19 -4.79
CA ARG A 119 11.56 -4.05 -5.30
C ARG A 119 11.64 -3.98 -6.81
N THR A 120 10.52 -3.76 -7.47
CA THR A 120 10.40 -3.80 -8.92
C THR A 120 10.44 -2.40 -9.49
N TYR A 121 11.48 -2.11 -10.27
CA TYR A 121 11.55 -0.90 -11.09
C TYR A 121 10.66 -1.06 -12.32
N THR A 122 9.94 0.00 -12.68
CA THR A 122 9.01 0.04 -13.82
C THR A 122 9.33 1.20 -14.76
N ASN A 123 8.79 1.17 -15.98
CA ASN A 123 8.95 2.28 -16.93
C ASN A 123 8.37 3.59 -16.40
N MET A 124 7.35 3.53 -15.54
CA MET A 124 6.80 4.72 -14.89
C MET A 124 7.79 5.34 -13.93
N ASP A 125 8.57 4.53 -13.20
CA ASP A 125 9.65 5.01 -12.35
C ASP A 125 10.72 5.72 -13.20
N SER A 126 10.99 5.23 -14.42
CA SER A 126 11.88 5.88 -15.37
C SER A 126 11.36 7.24 -15.84
N ASP A 127 10.12 7.30 -16.34
CA ASP A 127 9.48 8.55 -16.78
C ASP A 127 9.44 9.60 -15.66
N LEU A 128 9.30 9.12 -14.43
CA LEU A 128 9.34 9.94 -13.24
C LEU A 128 10.74 10.48 -12.97
N LEU A 129 11.79 9.64 -12.98
CA LEU A 129 13.16 10.11 -12.79
C LEU A 129 13.61 11.11 -13.87
N ASP A 130 13.21 10.89 -15.13
CA ASP A 130 13.50 11.77 -16.26
C ASP A 130 12.99 13.20 -16.04
N ARG A 131 11.77 13.34 -15.49
CA ARG A 131 11.13 14.65 -15.23
C ARG A 131 11.84 15.46 -14.15
N TYR A 132 12.60 14.83 -13.25
CA TYR A 132 13.27 15.49 -12.14
C TYR A 132 14.79 15.59 -12.31
N THR A 133 15.28 15.54 -13.56
CA THR A 133 16.66 15.89 -13.99
C THR A 133 17.80 15.03 -13.44
N LEU A 134 17.48 13.81 -12.98
CA LEU A 134 18.50 12.86 -12.53
C LEU A 134 19.01 12.06 -13.72
N THR A 135 20.29 11.64 -13.70
CA THR A 135 20.83 10.68 -14.68
C THR A 135 20.13 9.32 -14.51
N PRO A 136 19.13 8.98 -15.34
CA PRO A 136 18.16 7.90 -15.04
C PRO A 136 18.84 6.54 -14.89
N ALA A 137 19.81 6.28 -15.78
CA ALA A 137 20.56 5.04 -15.82
C ALA A 137 21.24 4.66 -14.49
N LYS A 138 21.77 5.63 -13.73
CA LYS A 138 22.44 5.33 -12.44
C LYS A 138 21.45 4.94 -11.36
N HIS A 139 20.31 5.62 -11.29
CA HIS A 139 19.27 5.37 -10.29
C HIS A 139 18.50 4.08 -10.60
N GLU A 140 18.22 3.82 -11.87
CA GLU A 140 17.67 2.55 -12.35
C GLU A 140 18.56 1.38 -11.91
N ILE A 141 19.87 1.43 -12.19
CA ILE A 141 20.80 0.37 -11.80
C ILE A 141 20.81 0.16 -10.27
N ALA A 142 20.84 1.25 -9.49
CA ALA A 142 20.82 1.16 -8.03
C ALA A 142 19.52 0.48 -7.52
N TRP A 143 18.38 0.89 -8.06
CA TRP A 143 17.09 0.33 -7.68
C TRP A 143 16.97 -1.15 -8.09
N LEU A 144 17.33 -1.49 -9.34
CA LEU A 144 17.34 -2.87 -9.83
C LEU A 144 18.22 -3.77 -8.96
N ASN A 145 19.43 -3.31 -8.60
CA ASN A 145 20.34 -4.06 -7.75
C ASN A 145 19.77 -4.28 -6.34
N ARG A 146 19.21 -3.23 -5.73
CA ARG A 146 18.56 -3.34 -4.42
C ARG A 146 17.37 -4.30 -4.46
N GLY A 147 16.51 -4.17 -5.46
CA GLY A 147 15.37 -5.05 -5.68
C GLY A 147 15.78 -6.52 -5.81
N ALA A 148 16.81 -6.81 -6.61
CA ALA A 148 17.36 -8.14 -6.78
C ALA A 148 17.95 -8.70 -5.48
N GLN A 149 18.67 -7.88 -4.69
CA GLN A 149 19.19 -8.29 -3.39
C GLN A 149 18.06 -8.69 -2.42
N MET A 150 17.03 -7.86 -2.28
CA MET A 150 15.88 -8.14 -1.41
C MET A 150 15.13 -9.40 -1.85
N GLN A 151 15.00 -9.63 -3.16
CA GLN A 151 14.38 -10.84 -3.71
C GLN A 151 15.22 -12.09 -3.43
N ASN A 152 16.53 -12.03 -3.67
CA ASN A 152 17.47 -13.14 -3.41
C ASN A 152 17.52 -13.50 -1.92
N ALA A 153 17.50 -12.49 -1.05
CA ALA A 153 17.43 -12.66 0.40
C ALA A 153 16.04 -13.12 0.88
N ARG A 154 15.04 -13.21 -0.01
CA ARG A 154 13.64 -13.52 0.29
C ARG A 154 13.09 -12.66 1.42
N GLU A 155 13.45 -11.39 1.42
CA GLU A 155 12.99 -10.48 2.45
C GLU A 155 11.45 -10.43 2.47
N PRO A 156 10.81 -10.40 3.65
CA PRO A 156 9.37 -10.21 3.72
C PRO A 156 8.98 -8.81 3.26
N TYR A 157 7.78 -8.67 2.68
CA TYR A 157 7.15 -7.37 2.43
C TYR A 157 6.75 -6.73 3.76
N PRO A 158 6.59 -5.39 3.81
CA PRO A 158 6.23 -4.73 5.05
C PRO A 158 4.85 -5.22 5.52
N ALA A 159 4.75 -5.60 6.79
CA ALA A 159 3.53 -6.21 7.32
C ALA A 159 3.32 -5.95 8.81
N LEU A 160 2.05 -5.88 9.23
CA LEU A 160 1.66 -5.76 10.64
C LEU A 160 0.56 -6.76 10.97
N LEU A 161 0.58 -7.28 12.21
CA LEU A 161 -0.38 -8.27 12.68
C LEU A 161 -1.67 -7.61 13.19
N MET A 162 -2.79 -8.26 12.88
CA MET A 162 -4.09 -8.01 13.49
C MET A 162 -4.24 -8.78 14.82
N PRO A 163 -5.12 -8.35 15.74
CA PRO A 163 -5.34 -9.02 17.02
C PRO A 163 -5.77 -10.49 16.92
N ASP A 164 -6.39 -10.88 15.80
CA ASP A 164 -6.83 -12.26 15.53
C ASP A 164 -5.73 -13.13 14.87
N GLY A 165 -4.53 -12.58 14.69
CA GLY A 165 -3.37 -13.27 14.14
C GLY A 165 -3.27 -13.26 12.61
N HIS A 166 -4.19 -12.60 11.89
CA HIS A 166 -3.99 -12.33 10.47
C HIS A 166 -2.87 -11.30 10.27
N SER A 167 -2.12 -11.42 9.17
CA SER A 167 -1.10 -10.43 8.79
C SER A 167 -1.66 -9.51 7.71
N ILE A 168 -1.45 -8.21 7.82
CA ILE A 168 -1.72 -7.26 6.74
C ILE A 168 -0.38 -6.97 6.06
N GLU A 169 -0.18 -7.57 4.89
CA GLU A 169 1.00 -7.40 4.03
C GLU A 169 0.76 -6.24 3.07
N TYR A 170 1.75 -5.37 2.85
CA TYR A 170 1.63 -4.25 1.93
C TYR A 170 2.61 -4.34 0.76
N ARG A 171 2.11 -4.08 -0.45
CA ARG A 171 2.88 -4.09 -1.70
C ARG A 171 2.59 -2.88 -2.57
N ILE A 172 3.52 -2.59 -3.46
CA ILE A 172 3.43 -1.50 -4.42
C ILE A 172 3.48 -2.04 -5.84
N CYS A 173 2.45 -1.76 -6.63
CA CYS A 173 2.40 -1.91 -8.07
C CYS A 173 2.98 -3.25 -8.54
N ALA A 174 4.07 -3.22 -9.32
CA ALA A 174 4.69 -4.39 -9.94
C ALA A 174 5.27 -5.41 -8.94
N ASP A 175 5.30 -5.14 -7.63
CA ASP A 175 5.67 -6.12 -6.61
C ASP A 175 4.61 -7.24 -6.41
N VAL A 176 3.44 -7.12 -7.04
CA VAL A 176 2.47 -8.23 -7.12
C VAL A 176 2.95 -9.39 -8.02
N ASP A 177 3.83 -9.11 -8.98
CA ASP A 177 4.26 -10.07 -10.01
C ASP A 177 5.45 -10.93 -9.60
N LYS A 178 6.13 -10.61 -8.50
CA LYS A 178 7.46 -11.18 -8.23
C LYS A 178 7.40 -12.47 -7.42
N ARG A 179 7.86 -13.55 -8.08
CA ARG A 179 8.05 -14.91 -7.53
C ARG A 179 9.48 -15.07 -6.96
N PRO A 180 9.68 -15.97 -5.98
CA PRO A 180 8.68 -16.82 -5.35
C PRO A 180 7.81 -16.03 -4.37
N LEU A 181 6.49 -16.15 -4.52
CA LEU A 181 5.53 -15.71 -3.52
C LEU A 181 5.46 -16.84 -2.49
N ALA A 182 6.01 -16.64 -1.30
CA ALA A 182 5.78 -17.59 -0.22
C ALA A 182 4.28 -17.65 0.06
N GLU A 183 3.71 -18.85 0.11
CA GLU A 183 2.32 -19.05 0.49
C GLU A 183 2.09 -18.58 1.93
N ASP A 184 1.05 -17.76 2.13
CA ASP A 184 0.63 -17.34 3.47
C ASP A 184 -0.88 -17.14 3.47
N LYS A 185 -1.59 -18.21 3.84
CA LYS A 185 -3.06 -18.25 3.91
C LYS A 185 -3.64 -17.42 5.06
N LYS A 186 -2.81 -16.81 5.91
CA LYS A 186 -3.23 -15.85 6.95
C LYS A 186 -2.95 -14.40 6.55
N ALA A 187 -2.18 -14.16 5.50
CA ALA A 187 -1.91 -12.81 5.02
C ALA A 187 -3.07 -12.26 4.19
N ILE A 188 -3.50 -11.05 4.52
CA ILE A 188 -4.33 -10.18 3.70
C ILE A 188 -3.36 -9.20 3.03
N THR A 189 -3.28 -9.20 1.70
CA THR A 189 -2.38 -8.31 0.98
C THR A 189 -3.13 -7.05 0.51
N LEU A 190 -2.57 -5.90 0.81
CA LEU A 190 -3.01 -4.61 0.30
C LEU A 190 -2.01 -4.12 -0.75
N VAL A 191 -2.50 -3.63 -1.89
CA VAL A 191 -1.67 -3.19 -3.00
C VAL A 191 -2.06 -1.78 -3.40
N SER A 192 -1.08 -0.88 -3.34
CA SER A 192 -1.20 0.45 -3.96
C SER A 192 -0.64 0.38 -5.38
N ALA A 193 -1.38 0.85 -6.37
CA ALA A 193 -0.89 0.90 -7.74
C ALA A 193 -1.32 2.17 -8.47
N ASP A 194 -0.48 2.65 -9.38
CA ASP A 194 -0.88 3.67 -10.36
C ASP A 194 -1.55 3.03 -11.58
N GLN A 195 -0.96 1.95 -12.11
CA GLN A 195 -1.48 1.21 -13.25
C GLN A 195 -0.96 -0.23 -13.24
N LEU A 196 -1.84 -1.21 -12.98
CA LEU A 196 -1.48 -2.62 -13.13
C LEU A 196 -1.91 -3.14 -14.50
N SER A 197 -0.99 -3.80 -15.20
CA SER A 197 -1.26 -4.46 -16.48
C SER A 197 -1.35 -5.98 -16.37
N ASN A 198 -0.91 -6.58 -15.26
CA ASN A 198 -0.75 -8.03 -15.12
C ASN A 198 -1.81 -8.66 -14.20
N MET A 199 -3.02 -8.84 -14.72
CA MET A 199 -4.11 -9.49 -13.97
C MET A 199 -3.80 -10.94 -13.58
N ALA A 200 -2.99 -11.67 -14.35
CA ALA A 200 -2.64 -13.06 -14.05
C ALA A 200 -1.80 -13.18 -12.78
N ALA A 201 -0.93 -12.21 -12.52
CA ALA A 201 -0.15 -12.16 -11.29
C ALA A 201 -0.99 -11.78 -10.07
N ILE A 202 -1.95 -10.85 -10.22
CA ILE A 202 -2.94 -10.51 -9.18
C ILE A 202 -3.69 -11.77 -8.75
N SER A 203 -4.25 -12.51 -9.71
CA SER A 203 -4.97 -13.76 -9.46
C SER A 203 -4.07 -14.82 -8.80
N SER A 204 -2.84 -14.98 -9.28
CA SER A 204 -1.87 -15.91 -8.67
C SER A 204 -1.54 -15.54 -7.21
N LEU A 205 -1.45 -14.24 -6.89
CA LEU A 205 -1.20 -13.77 -5.54
C LEU A 205 -2.42 -13.97 -4.64
N ALA A 206 -3.63 -13.69 -5.14
CA ALA A 206 -4.86 -13.90 -4.40
C ALA A 206 -5.04 -15.37 -3.99
N ASP A 207 -4.64 -16.32 -4.85
CA ASP A 207 -4.67 -17.75 -4.55
C ASP A 207 -3.71 -18.13 -3.41
N LEU A 208 -2.66 -17.35 -3.15
CA LEU A 208 -1.65 -17.63 -2.12
C LEU A 208 -1.89 -16.87 -0.81
N ARG A 209 -2.99 -16.11 -0.71
CA ARG A 209 -3.30 -15.20 0.40
C ARG A 209 -4.71 -15.46 0.93
N LYS A 210 -5.01 -14.97 2.14
CA LYS A 210 -6.38 -14.95 2.70
C LYS A 210 -7.30 -14.03 1.91
N GLY A 211 -6.75 -12.91 1.46
CA GLY A 211 -7.43 -11.91 0.64
C GLY A 211 -6.45 -10.92 0.04
N LEU A 212 -6.87 -10.25 -1.02
CA LEU A 212 -6.10 -9.27 -1.78
C LEU A 212 -7.00 -8.08 -2.11
N ILE A 213 -6.56 -6.88 -1.79
CA ILE A 213 -7.22 -5.64 -2.21
C ILE A 213 -6.21 -4.78 -2.95
N VAL A 214 -6.58 -4.38 -4.15
CA VAL A 214 -5.76 -3.54 -5.00
C VAL A 214 -6.47 -2.20 -5.21
N ASN A 215 -5.80 -1.13 -4.82
CA ASN A 215 -6.19 0.24 -5.12
C ASN A 215 -5.35 0.76 -6.29
N ASP A 216 -5.83 0.45 -7.49
CA ASP A 216 -5.24 0.85 -8.77
C ASP A 216 -5.90 2.16 -9.25
N LEU A 217 -5.07 3.19 -9.49
CA LEU A 217 -5.53 4.49 -9.98
C LEU A 217 -6.09 4.43 -11.41
N ALA A 218 -5.44 3.68 -12.31
CA ALA A 218 -5.80 3.61 -13.72
C ALA A 218 -7.08 2.80 -13.98
N SER A 219 -7.37 1.82 -13.12
CA SER A 219 -8.62 1.05 -13.24
C SER A 219 -9.82 1.91 -12.85
N LYS A 220 -10.98 1.78 -13.52
CA LYS A 220 -12.21 2.50 -13.14
C LYS A 220 -12.90 1.95 -11.87
N GLY A 221 -12.22 1.14 -11.05
CA GLY A 221 -12.80 0.48 -9.86
C GLY A 221 -11.74 0.01 -8.85
N LEU A 222 -12.15 -0.78 -7.85
CA LEU A 222 -11.25 -1.53 -6.97
C LEU A 222 -11.26 -3.01 -7.38
N ILE A 223 -10.10 -3.66 -7.35
CA ILE A 223 -10.01 -5.12 -7.50
C ILE A 223 -9.96 -5.69 -6.08
N VAL A 224 -10.97 -6.47 -5.72
CA VAL A 224 -11.05 -7.19 -4.44
C VAL A 224 -11.10 -8.69 -4.76
N GLU A 225 -10.09 -9.43 -4.31
CA GLU A 225 -10.05 -10.88 -4.46
C GLU A 225 -9.97 -11.53 -3.08
N THR A 226 -10.87 -12.46 -2.82
CA THR A 226 -10.85 -13.34 -1.64
C THR A 226 -10.69 -14.78 -2.12
N ILE A 227 -10.12 -15.68 -1.30
CA ILE A 227 -9.94 -17.09 -1.69
C ILE A 227 -11.24 -17.63 -2.31
N GLY A 228 -11.18 -17.97 -3.61
CA GLY A 228 -12.28 -18.56 -4.38
C GLY A 228 -13.37 -17.60 -4.88
N LYS A 229 -13.25 -16.28 -4.67
CA LYS A 229 -14.21 -15.26 -5.17
C LYS A 229 -13.51 -13.94 -5.53
N SER A 230 -13.51 -13.58 -6.80
CA SER A 230 -13.15 -12.23 -7.28
C SER A 230 -14.39 -11.35 -7.35
N THR A 231 -14.33 -10.15 -6.77
CA THR A 231 -15.35 -9.11 -6.95
C THR A 231 -14.66 -7.81 -7.38
N VAL A 232 -14.96 -7.35 -8.59
CA VAL A 232 -14.55 -6.01 -9.03
C VAL A 232 -15.61 -5.03 -8.55
N CYS A 233 -15.29 -4.22 -7.54
CA CYS A 233 -16.17 -3.17 -7.06
C CYS A 233 -15.99 -1.92 -7.93
N ARG A 234 -16.93 -1.64 -8.84
CA ARG A 234 -17.02 -0.32 -9.51
C ARG A 234 -17.46 0.72 -8.48
N LEU A 235 -16.74 1.82 -8.36
CA LEU A 235 -16.98 2.85 -7.35
C LEU A 235 -16.84 4.25 -7.95
N ASP A 236 -17.78 5.13 -7.58
CA ASP A 236 -18.11 6.40 -8.24
C ASP A 236 -17.70 7.65 -7.41
N ARG A 237 -16.74 7.54 -6.49
CA ARG A 237 -16.34 8.65 -5.58
C ARG A 237 -14.83 8.67 -5.26
N SER A 238 -14.35 9.80 -4.71
CA SER A 238 -12.95 10.04 -4.27
C SER A 238 -12.43 9.07 -3.21
N MET A 239 -13.35 8.42 -2.49
CA MET A 239 -13.10 7.34 -1.55
C MET A 239 -14.01 6.15 -1.85
N SER A 240 -13.46 4.97 -1.67
CA SER A 240 -14.06 3.69 -2.05
C SER A 240 -14.03 2.72 -0.87
N LEU A 241 -15.06 1.88 -0.71
CA LEU A 241 -15.13 0.90 0.39
C LEU A 241 -15.08 -0.54 -0.15
N ALA A 242 -14.21 -1.35 0.45
CA ALA A 242 -14.08 -2.78 0.20
C ALA A 242 -14.11 -3.57 1.52
N SER A 243 -14.37 -4.87 1.45
CA SER A 243 -14.36 -5.76 2.61
C SER A 243 -13.80 -7.14 2.26
N ILE A 244 -12.96 -7.71 3.12
CA ILE A 244 -12.55 -9.12 3.10
C ILE A 244 -13.45 -9.90 4.05
N ARG A 245 -13.95 -11.07 3.61
CA ARG A 245 -14.87 -11.92 4.37
C ARG A 245 -14.36 -13.36 4.43
N GLU A 246 -14.67 -14.07 5.49
CA GLU A 246 -14.42 -15.52 5.57
C GLU A 246 -15.41 -16.27 4.70
N SER A 247 -14.89 -17.20 3.90
CA SER A 247 -15.69 -18.23 3.25
C SER A 247 -16.23 -19.17 4.32
N SER A 248 -17.55 -19.29 4.42
CA SER A 248 -18.26 -20.29 5.24
C SER A 248 -18.13 -21.69 4.66
#